data_AF-A0A2S8BEK4-F1
#
_entry.id   AF-A0A2S8BEK4-F1
#
_cell.length_a   1.000
_cell.length_b   1.000
_cell.length_c   1.000
_cell.angle_alpha   90.00
_cell.angle_beta   90.00
_cell.angle_gamma   90.00
#
_symmetry.space_group_name_H-M   'P 1'
#
loop_
_entity.id
_entity.type
_entity.pdbx_description
1 polymer ?
#
loop_
_entity_poly.entity_id
_entity_poly.type
_entity_poly.pdbx_seq_one_letter_code
_entity_poly.pdbx_strand_id
1 'polypeptide(L)' 'MVPVLDDPDMERVPAMDMSSGYVQRAIAKFPRGGTRGPWAFKHAYELDVERLRDGPVEDPALKFAATQPAVLAS' A
#
# COMPACT_ATOMS: atom_id res chain seq x y z
N MET A 1 8.55 -8.71 7.03
CA MET A 1 7.42 -7.89 7.50
C MET A 1 6.45 -7.77 6.34
N VAL A 2 5.22 -8.28 6.49
CA VAL A 2 4.15 -8.12 5.48
C VAL A 2 3.30 -6.93 5.92
N PRO A 3 3.04 -5.95 5.04
CA PRO A 3 2.14 -4.84 5.38
C PRO A 3 0.73 -5.38 5.64
N VAL A 4 0.12 -4.95 6.75
CA VAL A 4 -1.24 -5.35 7.15
C VAL A 4 -2.15 -4.15 6.97
N LEU A 5 -3.25 -4.34 6.23
CA LEU A 5 -4.29 -3.34 6.07
C LEU A 5 -4.97 -3.11 7.44
N ASP A 6 -4.99 -1.87 7.90
CA ASP A 6 -5.55 -1.48 9.19
C ASP A 6 -7.09 -1.50 9.20
N ASP A 7 -7.71 -1.21 8.06
CA ASP A 7 -9.14 -1.35 7.83
C ASP A 7 -9.44 -2.54 6.89
N PRO A 8 -9.92 -3.69 7.41
CA PRO A 8 -10.21 -4.87 6.59
C PRO A 8 -11.35 -4.65 5.59
N ASP A 9 -12.21 -3.66 5.82
CA ASP A 9 -13.38 -3.37 4.99
C ASP A 9 -13.08 -2.31 3.91
N MET A 10 -11.84 -1.80 3.85
CA MET A 10 -11.44 -0.83 2.84
C MET A 10 -11.52 -1.44 1.43
N GLU A 11 -12.24 -0.75 0.54
CA GLU A 11 -12.34 -1.14 -0.87
C GLU A 11 -10.96 -1.29 -1.52
N ARG A 12 -10.79 -2.39 -2.26
CA ARG A 12 -9.55 -2.70 -2.98
C ARG A 12 -9.63 -2.25 -4.43
N VAL A 13 -8.96 -1.16 -4.73
CA VAL A 13 -8.94 -0.56 -6.07
C VAL A 13 -7.72 -1.04 -6.89
N PRO A 14 -7.79 -1.02 -8.24
CA PRO A 14 -6.62 -1.24 -9.08
C PRO A 14 -5.47 -0.30 -8.74
N ALA A 15 -4.22 -0.70 -9.01
CA ALA A 15 -3.05 0.15 -8.77
C ALA A 15 -3.09 1.47 -9.56
N MET A 16 -3.77 1.47 -10.70
CA MET A 16 -3.87 2.60 -11.62
C MET A 16 -5.13 2.47 -12.46
N ASP A 17 -5.66 3.60 -12.88
CA ASP A 17 -6.79 3.68 -13.79
C ASP A 17 -6.32 4.14 -15.18
N MET A 18 -6.07 3.18 -16.07
CA MET A 18 -5.56 3.42 -17.42
C MET A 18 -6.44 2.76 -18.47
N SER A 19 -6.79 3.47 -19.54
CA SER A 19 -7.62 2.93 -20.64
C SER A 19 -6.84 2.11 -21.67
N SER A 20 -5.51 2.02 -21.55
CA SER A 20 -4.66 1.28 -22.48
C SER A 20 -4.95 -0.23 -22.42
N GLY A 21 -5.37 -0.82 -23.54
CA GLY A 21 -5.80 -2.22 -23.58
C GLY A 21 -4.75 -3.23 -23.14
N TYR A 22 -3.45 -2.95 -23.34
CA TYR A 22 -2.38 -3.84 -22.85
C TYR A 22 -2.24 -3.83 -21.32
N VAL A 23 -2.50 -2.71 -20.67
CA VAL A 23 -2.53 -2.60 -19.20
C VAL A 23 -3.74 -3.36 -18.67
N GLN A 24 -4.90 -3.14 -19.27
CA GLN A 24 -6.15 -3.80 -18.87
C GLN A 24 -6.08 -5.33 -18.94
N ARG A 25 -5.32 -5.91 -19.89
CA ARG A 25 -5.09 -7.37 -19.95
C ARG A 25 -4.35 -7.94 -18.73
N ALA A 26 -3.56 -7.13 -18.04
CA ALA A 26 -2.70 -7.57 -16.94
C ALA A 26 -3.06 -6.95 -15.58
N ILE A 27 -3.95 -5.95 -15.53
CA ILE A 27 -4.22 -5.16 -14.32
C ILE A 27 -4.70 -6.02 -13.13
N ALA A 28 -5.44 -7.10 -13.39
CA ALA A 28 -5.88 -8.04 -12.36
C ALA A 28 -4.74 -8.81 -11.67
N LYS A 29 -3.53 -8.82 -12.26
CA LYS A 29 -2.32 -9.44 -11.71
C LYS A 29 -1.48 -8.46 -10.88
N PHE A 30 -1.81 -7.17 -10.91
CA PHE A 30 -1.06 -6.16 -10.19
C PHE A 30 -1.48 -6.14 -8.72
N PRO A 31 -0.63 -5.62 -7.82
CA PRO A 31 -1.05 -5.29 -6.47
C PRO A 31 -2.28 -4.39 -6.47
N ARG A 32 -3.19 -4.57 -5.51
CA ARG A 32 -4.37 -3.70 -5.33
C ARG A 32 -4.12 -2.71 -4.21
N GLY A 33 -4.48 -1.45 -4.45
CA GLY A 33 -4.42 -0.38 -3.46
C GLY A 33 -5.67 -0.32 -2.60
N GLY A 34 -5.68 0.64 -1.69
CA GLY A 34 -6.84 1.08 -0.94
C GLY A 34 -7.32 2.46 -1.42
N THR A 35 -8.35 2.98 -0.77
CA THR A 35 -8.98 4.26 -1.17
C THR A 35 -8.50 5.47 -0.39
N ARG A 36 -7.75 5.28 0.71
CA ARG A 36 -7.32 6.37 1.60
C ARG A 36 -6.01 6.12 2.33
N GLY A 37 -5.50 7.18 2.95
CA GLY A 37 -4.34 7.15 3.83
C GLY A 37 -3.11 6.52 3.17
N PRO A 38 -2.36 5.67 3.89
CA PRO A 38 -1.14 5.10 3.38
C PRO A 38 -1.30 4.10 2.23
N TRP A 39 -2.53 3.63 2.01
CA TRP A 39 -2.86 2.57 1.07
C TRP A 39 -3.29 3.06 -0.32
N ALA A 40 -3.54 4.36 -0.47
CA ALA A 40 -3.98 4.94 -1.74
C ALA A 40 -2.80 5.29 -2.68
N PHE A 41 -2.92 4.90 -3.95
CA PHE A 41 -1.96 5.28 -5.00
C PHE A 41 -2.41 6.58 -5.67
N LYS A 42 -1.85 7.71 -5.22
CA LYS A 42 -2.29 9.03 -5.73
C LYS A 42 -1.55 9.51 -6.99
N HIS A 43 -0.42 8.89 -7.35
CA HIS A 43 0.39 9.26 -8.52
C HIS A 43 0.62 10.78 -8.64
N ALA A 44 0.83 11.45 -7.50
CA ALA A 44 0.92 12.90 -7.40
C ALA A 44 2.11 13.24 -6.51
N TYR A 45 3.18 13.74 -7.14
CA TYR A 45 4.46 13.97 -6.48
C TYR A 45 4.34 14.96 -5.32
N GLU A 46 3.52 15.99 -5.46
CA GLU A 46 3.30 17.01 -4.44
C GLU A 46 2.73 16.41 -3.16
N LEU A 47 1.80 15.45 -3.31
CA LEU A 47 1.21 14.74 -2.17
C LEU A 47 2.22 13.78 -1.52
N ASP A 48 3.11 13.19 -2.30
CA ASP A 48 4.19 12.35 -1.77
C ASP A 48 5.21 13.20 -1.00
N VAL A 49 5.54 14.41 -1.46
CA VAL A 49 6.42 15.34 -0.73
C VAL A 49 5.80 15.74 0.60
N GLU A 50 4.58 16.24 0.59
CA GLU A 50 3.88 16.64 1.81
C GLU A 50 3.82 15.50 2.83
N ARG A 51 3.53 14.28 2.37
CA ARG A 51 3.38 13.12 3.24
C ARG A 51 4.72 12.54 3.73
N LEU A 52 5.70 12.39 2.85
CA LEU A 52 6.92 11.62 3.13
C LEU A 52 8.08 12.49 3.61
N ARG A 53 8.13 13.77 3.21
CA ARG A 53 9.19 14.70 3.65
C ARG A 53 8.75 15.56 4.82
N ASP A 54 7.55 16.12 4.72
CA ASP A 54 7.09 17.15 5.65
C ASP A 54 6.13 16.60 6.72
N GLY A 55 5.55 15.42 6.46
CA GLY A 55 4.61 14.73 7.35
C GLY A 55 5.28 13.96 8.48
N PRO A 56 4.53 13.63 9.54
CA PRO A 56 5.02 12.80 10.63
C PRO A 56 5.30 11.37 10.15
N VAL A 57 6.29 10.73 10.76
CA VAL A 57 6.55 9.28 10.55
C VAL A 57 5.49 8.41 11.24
N GLU A 58 4.89 8.93 12.31
CA GLU A 58 3.84 8.24 13.06
C GLU A 58 2.55 8.15 12.24
N ASP A 59 2.06 6.92 12.03
CA ASP A 59 0.81 6.64 11.31
C ASP A 59 0.06 5.52 12.05
N PRO A 60 -1.27 5.60 12.25
CA PRO A 60 -2.04 4.53 12.87
C PRO A 60 -1.88 3.16 12.19
N ALA A 61 -1.60 3.12 10.90
CA ALA A 61 -1.35 1.89 10.14
C ALA A 61 0.07 1.32 10.38
N LEU A 62 1.01 2.10 10.94
CA LEU A 62 2.34 1.63 11.28
C LEU A 62 2.29 0.79 12.57
N LYS A 63 2.46 -0.52 12.43
CA LYS A 63 2.49 -1.47 13.56
C LYS A 63 3.86 -2.13 13.68
N PHE A 64 4.45 -2.03 14.87
CA PHE A 64 5.65 -2.79 15.23
C PHE A 64 5.24 -4.09 15.92
N ALA A 65 5.93 -5.18 15.58
CA ALA A 65 5.77 -6.47 16.24
C ALA A 65 7.15 -6.97 16.69
N ALA A 66 7.17 -7.75 17.78
CA ALA A 66 8.38 -8.44 18.18
C ALA A 66 8.85 -9.34 17.04
N THR A 67 10.15 -9.36 16.76
CA THR A 67 10.74 -10.32 15.83
C THR A 67 10.48 -11.72 16.40
N GLN A 68 9.77 -12.55 15.64
CA GLN A 68 9.73 -13.97 15.94
C GLN A 68 11.04 -14.56 15.40
N PRO A 69 11.86 -15.22 16.23
CA PRO A 69 13.07 -15.85 15.74
C PRO A 69 12.67 -16.84 14.65
N ALA A 70 13.33 -16.74 13.49
CA ALA A 70 13.10 -17.68 12.40
C ALA A 70 13.41 -19.08 12.95
N VAL A 71 12.38 -19.93 13.04
CA VAL A 71 12.59 -21.34 13.35
C VAL A 71 13.31 -21.92 12.14
N LEU A 72 14.62 -22.14 12.27
CA LEU A 72 15.41 -22.79 11.23
C LEU A 72 14.87 -24.23 11.11
N ALA A 73 14.16 -24.51 10.03
CA ALA A 73 13.80 -25.87 9.66
C ALA A 73 15.10 -26.66 9.45
N SER A 74 15.25 -27.75 10.21
CA SER A 74 16.35 -28.73 10.07
C SER A 74 16.10 -29.69 8.92
#